data_AF-A0A2A4JC07-F1
#
_entry.id   AF-A0A2A4JC07-F1
#
_cell.length_a   1.000
_cell.length_b   1.000
_cell.length_c   1.000
_cell.angle_alpha   90.00
_cell.angle_beta   90.00
_cell.angle_gamma   90.00
#
_symmetry.space_group_name_H-M   'P 1'
#
loop_
_entity.id
_entity.type
_entity.pdbx_description
1 polymer ?
#
loop_
_entity_poly.entity_id
_entity_poly.type
_entity_poly.pdbx_seq_one_letter_code
_entity_poly.pdbx_strand_id
1 'polypeptide(L)'
;MRSPGGQTALTKETEDYIVLNLNTCAEWGYPLDPLDVAFFRPMKVAWRQILQKWKKTDGRSLSCVPKGCFPRMLKLLMDQININSENNIRAGFRKTGISPLNPNEVLARLPEEAQNDEKAKEAIDK
;
A
#
# COMPACT_ATOMS: atom_id res chain seq x y z
N MET A 1 33.66 -18.87 -33.91
CA MET A 1 32.98 -19.88 -33.07
C MET A 1 32.48 -19.14 -31.82
N ARG A 2 31.17 -18.92 -31.66
CA ARG A 2 30.61 -18.18 -30.49
C ARG A 2 30.41 -19.15 -29.33
N SER A 3 30.77 -18.73 -28.12
CA SER A 3 30.66 -19.54 -26.90
C SER A 3 29.20 -19.93 -26.61
N PRO A 4 28.92 -21.20 -26.26
CA PRO A 4 27.57 -21.64 -25.93
C PRO A 4 27.19 -21.10 -24.55
N GLY A 5 26.19 -20.21 -24.50
CA GLY A 5 25.70 -19.57 -23.26
C GLY A 5 25.24 -18.11 -23.41
N GLY A 6 25.47 -17.48 -24.56
CA GLY A 6 25.15 -16.06 -24.79
C GLY A 6 23.85 -15.76 -25.54
N GLN A 7 22.94 -16.72 -25.67
CA GLN A 7 21.67 -16.51 -26.36
C GLN A 7 20.57 -16.32 -25.30
N THR A 8 20.32 -15.07 -24.93
CA THR A 8 19.14 -14.71 -24.15
C THR A 8 17.89 -15.01 -24.98
N ALA A 9 16.80 -15.41 -24.31
CA ALA A 9 15.54 -15.78 -24.96
C ALA A 9 14.91 -14.60 -25.76
N LEU A 10 15.38 -13.39 -25.51
CA LEU A 10 14.92 -12.14 -26.09
C LEU A 10 16.09 -11.41 -26.75
N THR A 11 15.79 -10.59 -27.75
CA THR A 11 16.80 -9.67 -28.30
C THR A 11 17.14 -8.61 -27.26
N LYS A 12 18.37 -8.10 -27.29
CA LYS A 12 18.80 -7.02 -26.40
C LYS A 12 17.86 -5.81 -26.44
N GLU A 13 17.37 -5.47 -27.63
CA GLU A 13 16.37 -4.42 -27.85
C GLU A 13 15.06 -4.68 -27.08
N THR A 14 14.62 -5.94 -27.03
CA THR A 14 13.41 -6.33 -26.28
C THR A 14 13.65 -6.25 -24.78
N GLU A 15 14.81 -6.68 -24.30
CA GLU A 15 15.20 -6.58 -22.89
C GLU A 15 15.27 -5.12 -22.45
N ASP A 16 15.90 -4.25 -23.25
CA ASP A 16 15.98 -2.81 -23.01
C ASP A 16 14.59 -2.16 -22.97
N TYR A 17 13.67 -2.59 -23.85
CA TYR A 17 12.27 -2.11 -23.86
C TYR A 17 11.49 -2.57 -22.61
N ILE A 18 11.71 -3.80 -22.13
CA ILE A 18 11.09 -4.30 -20.89
C ILE A 18 11.60 -3.51 -19.68
N VAL A 19 12.91 -3.28 -19.59
CA VAL A 19 13.50 -2.48 -18.51
C VAL A 19 12.98 -1.05 -18.53
N LEU A 20 12.88 -0.43 -19.71
CA LEU A 20 12.34 0.91 -19.87
C LEU A 20 10.87 1.00 -19.39
N ASN A 21 10.02 0.06 -19.79
CA ASN A 21 8.61 0.05 -19.37
C ASN A 21 8.45 -0.24 -17.87
N LEU A 22 9.28 -1.12 -17.29
CA LEU A 22 9.29 -1.35 -15.85
C LEU A 22 9.71 -0.10 -15.09
N ASN A 23 10.75 0.59 -15.54
CA ASN A 23 11.19 1.85 -14.96
C ASN A 23 10.13 2.94 -15.14
N THR A 24 9.45 3.01 -16.28
CA THR A 24 8.36 3.96 -16.53
C THR A 24 7.19 3.69 -15.60
N CYS A 25 6.75 2.44 -15.45
CA CYS A 25 5.71 2.07 -14.47
C CYS A 25 6.13 2.35 -13.03
N ALA A 26 7.42 2.27 -12.71
CA ALA A 26 7.97 2.61 -11.40
C ALA A 26 8.06 4.13 -11.16
N GLU A 27 8.45 4.90 -12.18
CA GLU A 27 8.58 6.37 -12.13
C GLU A 27 7.23 7.07 -12.14
N TRP A 28 6.27 6.57 -12.90
CA TRP A 28 4.95 7.18 -13.05
C TRP A 28 4.00 6.81 -11.91
N GLY A 29 4.40 5.87 -11.05
CA GLY A 29 3.59 5.35 -9.96
C GLY A 29 2.34 4.64 -10.48
N TYR A 30 2.12 3.41 -10.06
CA TYR A 30 0.77 2.86 -10.14
C TYR A 30 -0.19 3.90 -9.53
N PRO A 31 -1.25 4.35 -10.23
CA PRO A 31 -2.11 5.41 -9.72
C PRO A 31 -2.60 4.96 -8.35
N LEU A 32 -2.28 5.73 -7.31
CA LEU A 32 -2.77 5.47 -5.96
C LEU A 32 -4.29 5.54 -6.03
N ASP A 33 -4.96 4.38 -5.95
CA ASP A 33 -6.40 4.39 -5.97
C ASP A 33 -6.92 4.98 -4.66
N PRO A 34 -8.08 5.65 -4.66
CA PRO A 34 -8.74 6.11 -3.44
C PRO A 34 -8.84 5.03 -2.34
N LEU A 35 -8.95 3.76 -2.75
CA LEU A 35 -8.97 2.61 -1.86
C LEU A 35 -7.63 2.33 -1.19
N ASP A 36 -6.51 2.57 -1.89
CA ASP A 36 -5.17 2.41 -1.33
C ASP A 36 -4.91 3.43 -0.22
N VAL A 37 -5.42 4.67 -0.39
CA VAL A 37 -5.24 5.76 0.56
C VAL A 37 -5.94 5.49 1.89
N ALA A 38 -7.20 5.03 1.84
CA ALA A 38 -8.04 5.06 3.03
C ALA A 38 -8.74 3.74 3.39
N PHE A 39 -8.84 2.77 2.48
CA PHE A 39 -9.69 1.59 2.65
C PHE A 39 -8.91 0.29 2.93
N PHE A 40 -7.85 -0.01 2.18
CA PHE A 40 -7.18 -1.31 2.32
C PHE A 40 -6.43 -1.49 3.62
N ARG A 41 -5.85 -0.42 4.18
CA ARG A 41 -5.18 -0.49 5.49
C ARG A 41 -6.15 -0.92 6.60
N PRO A 42 -7.29 -0.23 6.86
CA PRO A 42 -8.22 -0.66 7.90
C PRO A 42 -8.81 -2.05 7.61
N MET A 43 -9.07 -2.39 6.35
CA MET A 43 -9.51 -3.74 5.97
C MET A 43 -8.49 -4.82 6.37
N LYS A 44 -7.20 -4.64 6.06
CA LYS A 44 -6.13 -5.58 6.41
C LYS A 44 -5.97 -5.73 7.94
N VAL A 45 -6.13 -4.63 8.69
CA VAL A 45 -6.08 -4.66 10.15
C VAL A 45 -7.27 -5.45 10.73
N ALA A 46 -8.49 -5.16 10.28
CA ALA A 46 -9.69 -5.89 10.71
C ALA A 46 -9.59 -7.38 10.36
N TRP A 47 -9.15 -7.72 9.15
CA TRP A 47 -8.94 -9.11 8.74
C TRP A 47 -7.94 -9.83 9.63
N ARG A 48 -6.82 -9.17 9.97
CA ARG A 48 -5.82 -9.73 10.90
C ARG A 48 -6.43 -10.02 12.28
N GLN A 49 -7.26 -9.13 12.81
CA GLN A 49 -7.95 -9.34 14.09
C GLN A 49 -8.90 -10.54 14.04
N ILE A 50 -9.68 -10.67 12.97
CA ILE A 50 -10.59 -11.80 12.74
C ILE A 50 -9.79 -13.11 12.68
N LEU A 51 -8.71 -13.16 11.90
CA LEU A 51 -7.82 -14.33 11.81
C LEU A 51 -7.20 -14.68 13.16
N GLN A 52 -6.74 -13.70 13.93
CA GLN A 52 -6.17 -13.93 15.27
C GLN A 52 -7.21 -14.49 16.24
N LYS A 53 -8.44 -13.97 16.24
CA LYS A 53 -9.54 -14.48 17.07
C LYS A 53 -9.87 -15.93 16.70
N TRP A 54 -10.00 -16.21 15.40
CA TRP A 54 -10.25 -17.56 14.89
C TRP A 54 -9.11 -18.52 15.26
N LYS A 55 -7.85 -18.12 15.09
CA LYS A 55 -6.68 -18.96 15.42
C LYS A 55 -6.57 -19.30 16.91
N LYS A 56 -7.09 -18.44 17.81
CA LYS A 56 -7.14 -18.72 19.26
C LYS A 56 -8.28 -19.66 19.66
N THR A 57 -9.30 -19.80 18.81
CA THR A 57 -10.54 -20.56 19.04
C THR A 57 -10.60 -21.77 18.11
N ASP A 58 -11.52 -21.79 17.14
CA ASP A 58 -11.83 -22.92 16.26
C ASP A 58 -10.63 -23.33 15.38
N GLY A 59 -9.76 -22.38 15.06
CA GLY A 59 -8.59 -22.57 14.21
C GLY A 59 -7.33 -23.02 14.93
N ARG A 60 -7.38 -23.31 16.25
CA ARG A 60 -6.17 -23.55 17.06
C ARG A 60 -5.25 -24.62 16.46
N SER A 61 -5.81 -25.78 16.11
CA SER A 61 -5.10 -26.92 15.53
C SER A 61 -4.90 -26.84 14.02
N LEU A 62 -5.49 -25.87 13.33
CA LEU A 62 -5.49 -25.77 11.87
C LEU A 62 -4.38 -24.84 11.38
N SER A 63 -3.62 -25.24 10.36
CA SER A 63 -2.57 -24.41 9.76
C SER A 63 -3.12 -23.30 8.88
N CYS A 64 -4.29 -23.49 8.27
CA CYS A 64 -4.93 -22.55 7.36
C CYS A 64 -6.45 -22.50 7.61
N VAL A 65 -7.09 -21.42 7.14
CA VAL A 65 -8.55 -21.25 7.22
C VAL A 65 -9.22 -22.22 6.24
N PRO A 66 -10.11 -23.12 6.70
CA PRO A 66 -10.86 -24.01 5.80
C PRO A 66 -11.79 -23.23 4.88
N LYS A 67 -11.98 -23.72 3.64
CA LYS A 67 -12.85 -23.09 2.63
C LYS A 67 -14.27 -22.83 3.12
N GLY A 68 -14.85 -23.74 3.92
CA GLY A 68 -16.20 -23.58 4.48
C GLY A 68 -16.32 -22.50 5.56
N CYS A 69 -15.21 -22.12 6.20
CA CYS A 69 -15.19 -21.04 7.21
C CYS A 69 -15.00 -19.66 6.58
N PHE A 70 -14.32 -19.59 5.42
CA PHE A 70 -13.97 -18.34 4.76
C PHE A 70 -15.17 -17.42 4.48
N PRO A 71 -16.31 -17.89 3.90
CA PRO A 71 -17.46 -17.01 3.63
C PRO A 71 -18.00 -16.32 4.89
N ARG A 72 -18.03 -17.04 6.01
CA ARG A 72 -18.47 -16.50 7.31
C ARG A 72 -17.51 -15.41 7.80
N MET A 73 -16.21 -15.66 7.72
CA MET A 73 -15.20 -14.69 8.16
C MET A 73 -15.16 -13.46 7.24
N LEU A 74 -15.36 -13.66 5.93
CA LEU A 74 -15.47 -12.56 4.97
C LEU A 74 -16.70 -11.70 5.26
N LYS A 75 -17.86 -12.31 5.58
CA LYS A 75 -19.04 -11.54 5.99
C LYS A 75 -18.76 -10.68 7.23
N LEU A 76 -18.15 -11.27 8.26
CA LEU A 76 -17.75 -10.54 9.47
C LEU A 76 -16.82 -9.36 9.16
N LEU A 77 -15.89 -9.54 8.22
CA LEU A 77 -14.99 -8.48 7.77
C LEU A 77 -15.78 -7.32 7.13
N MET A 78 -16.68 -7.63 6.18
CA MET A 78 -17.47 -6.62 5.49
C MET A 78 -18.37 -5.86 6.47
N ASP A 79 -19.02 -6.56 7.39
CA ASP A 79 -19.86 -5.95 8.43
C ASP A 79 -19.03 -5.02 9.33
N GLN A 80 -17.83 -5.44 9.75
CA GLN A 80 -16.94 -4.64 10.61
C GLN A 80 -16.42 -3.37 9.91
N ILE A 81 -16.05 -3.47 8.63
CA ILE A 81 -15.52 -2.33 7.86
C ILE A 81 -16.63 -1.32 7.55
N ASN A 82 -17.83 -1.81 7.24
CA ASN A 82 -18.94 -0.96 6.81
C ASN A 82 -19.35 0.07 7.87
N ILE A 83 -19.21 -0.27 9.16
CA ILE A 83 -19.56 0.62 10.29
C ILE A 83 -18.84 1.98 10.19
N ASN A 84 -17.56 1.98 9.80
CA ASN A 84 -16.70 3.17 9.82
C ASN A 84 -16.15 3.53 8.44
N SER A 85 -16.65 2.92 7.36
CA SER A 85 -16.09 3.04 6.01
C SER A 85 -16.03 4.50 5.55
N GLU A 86 -17.11 5.26 5.69
CA GLU A 86 -17.18 6.67 5.30
C GLU A 86 -16.21 7.55 6.09
N ASN A 87 -16.19 7.39 7.42
CA ASN A 87 -15.30 8.16 8.30
C ASN A 87 -13.83 7.85 8.02
N ASN A 88 -13.49 6.58 7.78
CA ASN A 88 -12.15 6.15 7.43
C ASN A 88 -11.70 6.74 6.10
N ILE A 89 -12.60 6.79 5.10
CA ILE A 89 -12.32 7.42 3.80
C ILE A 89 -12.02 8.90 3.99
N ARG A 90 -12.92 9.66 4.63
CA ARG A 90 -12.73 11.10 4.87
C ARG A 90 -11.45 11.38 5.66
N ALA A 91 -11.18 10.60 6.71
CA ALA A 91 -9.98 10.78 7.54
C ALA A 91 -8.69 10.40 6.81
N GLY A 92 -8.70 9.36 5.97
CA GLY A 92 -7.55 8.94 5.17
C GLY A 92 -7.13 10.03 4.18
N PHE A 93 -8.10 10.57 3.44
CA PHE A 93 -7.87 11.66 2.48
C PHE A 93 -7.45 12.99 3.13
N ARG A 94 -7.99 13.30 4.32
CA ARG A 94 -7.53 14.45 5.09
C ARG A 94 -6.08 14.28 5.53
N LYS A 95 -5.71 13.07 5.98
CA LYS A 95 -4.37 12.78 6.50
C LYS A 95 -3.28 12.88 5.42
N THR A 96 -3.61 12.59 4.17
CA THR A 96 -2.69 12.79 3.04
C THR A 96 -2.63 14.23 2.55
N GLY A 97 -3.45 15.14 3.11
CA GLY A 97 -3.51 16.53 2.66
C GLY A 97 -4.08 16.68 1.25
N ILE A 98 -4.72 15.64 0.69
CA ILE A 98 -5.31 15.66 -0.66
C ILE A 98 -6.71 16.29 -0.62
N SER A 99 -7.52 15.95 0.39
CA SER A 99 -8.88 16.48 0.52
C SER A 99 -9.26 16.77 1.98
N PRO A 100 -9.46 18.05 2.35
CA PRO A 100 -9.16 19.25 1.54
C PRO A 100 -7.65 19.36 1.27
N LEU A 101 -7.27 20.07 0.20
CA LEU A 101 -5.86 20.27 -0.16
C LEU A 101 -5.16 21.08 0.94
N ASN A 102 -4.29 20.42 1.71
CA ASN A 102 -3.54 21.03 2.81
C ASN A 102 -2.19 20.32 3.03
N PRO A 103 -1.07 20.86 2.50
CA PRO A 103 0.25 20.27 2.65
C PRO A 103 0.72 20.13 4.10
N ASN A 104 0.24 21.01 4.99
CA ASN A 104 0.63 20.99 6.41
C ASN A 104 0.24 19.68 7.12
N GLU A 105 -0.80 18.99 6.65
CA GLU A 105 -1.17 17.66 7.17
C GLU A 105 -0.04 16.64 6.95
N VAL A 106 0.67 16.72 5.83
CA VAL A 106 1.81 15.84 5.54
C VAL A 106 3.05 16.33 6.26
N LEU A 107 3.37 17.63 6.15
CA LEU A 107 4.56 18.24 6.73
C LEU A 107 4.64 18.04 8.26
N ALA A 108 3.52 18.16 8.97
CA ALA A 108 3.45 17.96 10.42
C ALA A 108 3.71 16.51 10.86
N ARG A 109 3.76 15.55 9.93
CA ARG A 109 3.99 14.12 10.19
C ARG A 109 5.36 13.64 9.72
N LEU A 110 6.15 14.51 9.09
CA LEU A 110 7.53 14.22 8.75
C LEU A 110 8.40 14.25 10.02
N PRO A 111 9.49 13.45 10.08
CA PRO A 111 10.46 13.53 11.15
C PRO A 111 11.08 14.94 11.24
N GLU A 112 11.44 15.39 12.44
CA GLU A 112 12.02 16.73 12.67
C GLU A 112 13.32 16.97 11.88
N GLU A 113 14.10 15.91 11.64
CA GLU A 113 15.32 15.92 10.83
C GLU A 113 15.05 16.42 9.40
N ALA A 114 13.95 15.98 8.79
CA ALA A 114 13.55 16.39 7.44
C ALA A 114 13.04 17.85 7.40
N GLN A 115 12.47 18.34 8.50
CA GLN A 115 11.98 19.72 8.60
C GLN A 115 13.12 20.75 8.73
N ASN A 116 14.24 20.35 9.35
CA ASN A 116 15.41 21.22 9.51
C ASN A 116 16.17 21.39 8.18
N ASP A 117 16.22 20.35 7.35
CA ASP A 117 16.87 20.42 6.02
C ASP A 117 16.13 21.36 5.05
N GLU A 118 14.80 21.41 5.10
CA GLU A 118 14.00 22.37 4.31
C GLU A 118 14.22 23.81 4.79
N LYS A 119 14.18 24.04 6.11
CA LYS A 119 14.45 25.37 6.68
C LYS A 119 15.87 25.85 6.38
N ALA A 120 16.84 24.94 6.39
CA ALA A 120 18.23 25.25 6.03
C ALA A 120 18.33 25.65 4.55
N LYS A 121 17.64 24.94 3.63
CA LYS A 121 17.59 25.30 2.21
C LYS A 121 16.90 26.65 1.96
N GLU A 122 15.77 26.92 2.61
CA GLU A 122 15.07 28.21 2.51
C GLU A 122 15.87 29.39 3.09
N ALA A 123 16.73 29.14 4.07
CA ALA A 123 17.63 30.14 4.64
C ALA A 123 18.88 30.41 3.78
N ILE A 124 19.24 29.49 2.89
CA ILE A 124 20.36 29.64 1.94
C ILE A 124 19.92 30.40 0.67
N ASP A 125 18.64 30.26 0.28
CA ASP A 125 18.05 30.94 -0.89
C ASP A 125 17.53 32.38 -0.58
N LYS A 126 17.75 32.91 0.63
CA LYS A 126 17.47 34.30 1.02
C LYS A 126 18.75 35.07 1.32
#